data_AF-A0A660U6R3-F1
#
_entry.id   AF-A0A660U6R3-F1
#
_cell.length_a   1.000
_cell.length_b   1.000
_cell.length_c   1.000
_cell.angle_alpha   90.00
_cell.angle_beta   90.00
_cell.angle_gamma   90.00
#
_symmetry.space_group_name_H-M   'P 1'
#
loop_
_entity.id
_entity.type
_entity.pdbx_description
1 polymer ?
#
loop_
_entity_poly.entity_id
_entity_poly.type
_entity_poly.pdbx_seq_one_letter_code
_entity_poly.pdbx_strand_id
1 'polypeptide(L)' 'MRLREKLRRVKLLVLDVDGVLTDGKLYIGGSGEEVFKSFSVKDGEGL' A
#
# COMPACT_ATOMS: atom_id res chain seq x y z
N MET A 1 -25.27 12.18 -1.40
CA MET A 1 -24.92 10.80 -0.96
C MET A 1 -23.67 10.86 -0.10
N ARG A 2 -23.72 10.39 1.15
CA ARG A 2 -22.56 10.41 2.07
C ARG A 2 -21.54 9.33 1.70
N LEU A 3 -20.26 9.56 2.00
CA LEU A 3 -19.17 8.62 1.71
C LEU A 3 -19.44 7.21 2.28
N ARG A 4 -19.95 7.12 3.51
CA ARG A 4 -20.31 5.84 4.15
C ARG A 4 -21.32 5.03 3.35
N GLU A 5 -22.29 5.68 2.70
CA GLU A 5 -23.30 4.99 1.89
C GLU A 5 -22.69 4.37 0.62
N LYS A 6 -21.68 5.05 0.04
CA LYS A 6 -20.93 4.52 -1.11
C LYS A 6 -20.07 3.32 -0.73
N LEU A 7 -19.36 3.41 0.39
CA LEU A 7 -18.46 2.35 0.87
C LEU A 7 -19.19 1.06 1.25
N ARG A 8 -20.45 1.12 1.70
CA ARG A 8 -21.25 -0.06 2.10
C ARG A 8 -21.40 -1.14 1.02
N ARG A 9 -21.17 -0.82 -0.26
CA ARG A 9 -21.31 -1.77 -1.39
C ARG A 9 -19.97 -2.31 -1.90
N VAL A 10 -18.85 -1.81 -1.39
CA VAL A 10 -17.51 -2.25 -1.80
C VAL A 10 -17.25 -3.64 -1.25
N LYS A 11 -16.89 -4.58 -2.13
CA LYS A 11 -16.57 -5.97 -1.79
C LYS A 11 -15.13 -6.36 -2.11
N LEU A 12 -14.40 -5.46 -2.77
CA LEU A 12 -13.03 -5.66 -3.21
C LEU A 12 -12.29 -4.33 -3.04
N LEU A 13 -11.11 -4.40 -2.44
CA LEU A 13 -10.16 -3.31 -2.35
C LEU A 13 -8.92 -3.70 -3.14
N VAL A 14 -8.57 -2.91 -4.15
CA VAL A 14 -7.34 -3.06 -4.93
C VAL A 14 -6.51 -1.81 -4.69
N LEU A 15 -5.27 -2.01 -4.27
CA LEU A 15 -4.35 -0.94 -3.91
C LEU A 15 -3.12 -1.03 -4.81
N ASP A 16 -2.64 0.13 -5.25
CA ASP A 16 -1.32 0.25 -5.84
C ASP A 16 -0.24 0.03 -4.76
N VAL A 17 1.00 -0.20 -5.17
CA VAL A 17 2.11 -0.48 -4.25
C VAL A 17 2.95 0.77 -4.02
N ASP A 18 3.52 1.32 -5.09
CA ASP A 18 4.51 2.39 -4.98
C ASP A 18 3.81 3.73 -4.72
N GLY A 19 4.01 4.29 -3.52
CA GLY A 19 3.37 5.53 -3.08
C GLY A 19 1.97 5.39 -2.49
N VAL A 20 1.43 4.16 -2.42
CA VAL A 20 0.19 3.84 -1.69
C VAL A 20 0.49 2.95 -0.48
N LEU A 21 0.94 1.71 -0.71
CA LEU A 21 1.33 0.79 0.37
C LEU A 21 2.77 0.99 0.85
N THR A 22 3.54 1.78 0.11
CA THR A 22 4.92 2.12 0.41
C THR A 22 5.10 3.63 0.41
N ASP A 23 6.22 4.12 0.95
CA ASP A 23 6.56 5.55 0.92
C ASP A 23 7.01 6.05 -0.47
N GLY A 24 6.87 5.21 -1.51
CA GLY A 24 7.20 5.52 -2.90
C GLY A 24 8.70 5.50 -3.20
N LYS A 25 9.55 5.14 -2.23
CA LYS A 25 10.99 5.02 -2.44
C LYS A 25 11.37 3.61 -2.80
N LEU A 26 12.42 3.51 -3.62
CA LEU A 26 13.12 2.27 -3.90
C LEU A 26 14.48 2.34 -3.21
N TYR A 27 14.73 1.38 -2.33
CA TYR A 27 16.01 1.23 -1.67
C TYR A 27 16.81 0.18 -2.43
N ILE A 28 17.93 0.58 -3.03
CA ILE A 28 18.76 -0.30 -3.86
C ILE A 28 19.98 -0.75 -3.02
N GLY A 29 20.17 -2.07 -2.90
CA GLY A 29 21.29 -2.68 -2.19
C GLY A 29 22.63 -2.44 -2.88
N GLY A 30 23.74 -2.70 -2.17
CA GLY A 30 25.09 -2.37 -2.63
C GLY A 30 25.54 -3.06 -3.93
N SER A 31 24.94 -4.20 -4.29
CA SER A 31 25.18 -4.90 -5.56
C SER A 31 24.19 -4.52 -6.67
N GLY A 32 23.19 -3.68 -6.39
CA GLY A 32 22.15 -3.27 -7.35
C GLY A 32 21.10 -4.34 -7.66
N GLU A 33 21.31 -5.60 -7.24
CA GLU A 33 20.41 -6.73 -7.51
C GLU A 33 19.24 -6.79 -6.52
N GLU A 34 19.38 -6.18 -5.35
CA GLU A 34 18.37 -6.17 -4.30
C GLU A 34 17.63 -4.82 -4.28
N VAL A 35 16.31 -4.87 -4.39
CA VAL A 35 15.45 -3.69 -4.22
C VAL A 35 14.52 -3.93 -3.04
N PHE A 36 14.64 -3.08 -2.03
CA PHE A 36 13.77 -3.10 -0.85
C PHE A 36 12.70 -2.02 -0.97
N LYS A 37 11.51 -2.36 -0.46
CA LYS A 37 10.37 -1.45 -0.32
C LYS A 37 9.91 -1.48 1.12
N SER A 38 9.62 -0.32 1.70
CA SER A 38 9.17 -0.21 3.08
C SER A 38 7.65 -0.15 3.13
N PHE A 39 7.04 -1.05 3.91
CA PHE A 39 5.58 -1.12 4.14
C PHE A 39 5.25 -0.73 5.59
N SER A 40 4.03 -0.24 5.82
CA SER A 40 3.52 0.06 7.16
C SER A 40 2.92 -1.19 7.81
N VAL A 41 3.37 -1.55 9.01
CA VAL A 41 2.81 -2.68 9.78
C VAL A 41 1.34 -2.44 10.14
N LYS A 42 0.96 -1.19 10.43
CA LYS A 42 -0.43 -0.83 10.75
C LYS A 42 -1.39 -1.13 9.61
N ASP A 43 -0.90 -1.04 8.37
CA ASP A 43 -1.73 -1.33 7.20
C ASP A 43 -2.07 -2.83 7.19
N GLY A 44 -1.15 -3.71 7.59
CA GLY A 44 -1.40 -5.15 7.69
C GLY A 44 -2.25 -5.60 8.89
N GLU A 45 -2.43 -4.75 9.91
CA GLU A 45 -3.31 -5.05 11.06
C GLU A 45 -4.78 -4.70 10.77
N GLY A 46 -5.03 -3.75 9.87
CA GLY A 46 -6.35 -3.17 9.62
C GLY A 46 -6.91 -3.37 8.21
N LEU A 47 -6.11 -3.88 7.28
CA LEU A 47 -6.55 -4.42 5.98
C LEU A 47 -6.93 -5.90 6.13
#